data_AF-A0A4Y2MQX8-F1
#
_entry.id   AF-A0A4Y2MQX8-F1
#
_cell.length_a   1.000
_cell.length_b   1.000
_cell.length_c   1.000
_cell.angle_alpha   90.00
_cell.angle_beta   90.00
_cell.angle_gamma   90.00
#
_symmetry.space_group_name_H-M   'P 1'
#
loop_
_entity.id
_entity.type
_entity.pdbx_description
1 polymer ?
#
loop_
_entity_poly.entity_id
_entity_poly.type
_entity_poly.pdbx_seq_one_letter_code
_entity_poly.pdbx_strand_id
1 'polypeptide(L)'
;MAYTPQQNGVAERMNRTLVEEARTMLYEADLEKYLWGQAIFSATYIRNRCPTTAVKNQTPAEKWYRTVTRCTNIEMLNAEQYIEDCPRSLGEAKSRPDYKYWKKAVDDEMASFQKNET
;
A
#
# COMPACT_ATOMS: atom_id res chain seq x y z
N MET A 1 20.71 9.69 7.99
CA MET A 1 20.76 8.40 7.26
C MET A 1 21.21 8.67 5.83
N ALA A 2 22.19 7.91 5.35
CA ALA A 2 22.77 8.06 4.02
C ALA A 2 21.77 7.59 2.96
N TYR A 3 21.57 8.40 1.92
CA TYR A 3 20.76 8.05 0.77
C TYR A 3 21.56 7.08 -0.09
N THR A 4 21.12 5.82 -0.14
CA THR A 4 21.75 4.78 -0.96
C THR A 4 20.91 4.60 -2.23
N PRO A 5 21.37 5.09 -3.40
CA PRO A 5 20.60 5.06 -4.65
C PRO A 5 20.12 3.65 -5.05
N GLN A 6 20.87 2.62 -4.64
CA GLN A 6 20.56 1.22 -4.93
C GLN A 6 19.30 0.73 -4.21
N GLN A 7 18.96 1.28 -3.04
CA GLN A 7 17.73 0.92 -2.31
C GLN A 7 16.49 1.60 -2.92
N ASN A 8 16.64 2.82 -3.42
CA ASN A 8 15.58 3.52 -4.13
C ASN A 8 15.16 2.79 -5.40
N GLY A 9 16.11 2.26 -6.18
CA GLY A 9 15.76 1.51 -7.40
C GLY A 9 14.90 0.26 -7.14
N VAL A 10 15.02 -0.39 -5.98
CA VAL A 10 14.16 -1.52 -5.59
C VAL A 10 12.76 -1.03 -5.19
N ALA A 11 12.70 0.03 -4.38
CA ALA A 11 11.44 0.65 -3.96
C ALA A 11 10.64 1.21 -5.15
N GLU A 12 11.30 1.92 -6.05
CA GLU A 12 10.70 2.48 -7.27
C GLU A 12 10.09 1.41 -8.17
N ARG A 13 10.79 0.28 -8.37
CA ARG A 13 10.24 -0.85 -9.13
C ARG A 13 8.99 -1.42 -8.46
N MET A 14 9.02 -1.60 -7.15
CA MET A 14 7.86 -2.12 -6.41
C MET A 14 6.67 -1.17 -6.46
N ASN A 15 6.91 0.13 -6.25
CA ASN A 15 5.87 1.15 -6.30
C ASN A 15 5.21 1.21 -7.68
N ARG A 16 5.98 1.12 -8.77
CA ARG A 16 5.43 1.04 -10.13
C ARG A 16 4.54 -0.19 -10.30
N THR A 17 4.99 -1.37 -9.86
CA THR A 17 4.19 -2.59 -9.98
C THR A 17 2.89 -2.50 -9.18
N LEU A 18 2.91 -1.96 -7.96
CA LEU A 18 1.69 -1.77 -7.16
C LEU A 18 0.70 -0.79 -7.82
N VAL A 19 1.21 0.27 -8.44
CA VAL A 19 0.39 1.24 -9.20
C VAL A 19 -0.23 0.59 -10.43
N GLU A 20 0.52 -0.25 -11.15
CA GLU A 20 0.01 -0.98 -12.31
C GLU A 20 -1.08 -1.99 -11.90
N GLU A 21 -0.86 -2.75 -10.82
CA GLU A 21 -1.86 -3.68 -10.29
C GLU A 21 -3.13 -2.99 -9.80
N ALA A 22 -2.99 -1.84 -9.13
CA ALA A 22 -4.13 -1.04 -8.72
C ALA A 22 -4.94 -0.55 -9.94
N ARG A 23 -4.27 -0.11 -11.01
CA ARG A 23 -4.93 0.28 -12.26
C ARG A 23 -5.67 -0.88 -12.91
N THR A 24 -5.06 -2.06 -12.98
CA THR A 24 -5.70 -3.24 -13.59
C THR A 24 -6.92 -3.67 -12.77
N MET A 25 -6.82 -3.67 -11.44
CA MET A 25 -7.95 -3.99 -10.56
C MET A 25 -9.11 -3.00 -10.72
N LEU A 26 -8.83 -1.70 -10.79
CA LEU A 26 -9.88 -0.69 -11.02
C LEU A 26 -10.55 -0.87 -12.39
N TYR A 27 -9.76 -1.17 -13.43
CA TYR A 27 -10.28 -1.39 -14.77
C TYR A 27 -11.11 -2.68 -14.88
N GLU A 28 -10.65 -3.76 -14.27
CA GLU A 28 -11.33 -5.07 -14.30
C GLU A 28 -12.63 -5.07 -13.47
N ALA A 29 -12.63 -4.36 -12.34
CA ALA A 29 -13.80 -4.25 -11.47
C ALA A 29 -14.76 -3.11 -11.87
N ASP A 30 -14.49 -2.39 -12.96
CA ASP A 30 -15.23 -1.20 -13.41
C ASP A 30 -15.44 -0.15 -12.30
N LEU A 31 -14.39 0.06 -11.50
CA LEU A 31 -14.44 0.93 -10.33
C LEU A 31 -13.93 2.33 -10.63
N GLU A 32 -14.55 3.32 -10.00
CA GLU A 32 -14.18 4.72 -10.15
C GLU A 32 -12.81 5.04 -9.52
N LYS A 33 -12.13 6.04 -10.08
CA LYS A 33 -10.75 6.41 -9.71
C LYS A 33 -10.59 6.87 -8.24
N TYR A 34 -11.67 7.24 -7.55
CA TYR A 34 -11.58 7.64 -6.14
C TYR A 34 -11.23 6.45 -5.22
N LEU A 35 -11.47 5.21 -5.67
CA LEU A 35 -11.12 3.97 -4.95
C LEU A 35 -9.65 3.57 -5.08
N TRP A 36 -8.82 4.43 -5.67
CA TRP A 36 -7.40 4.17 -5.89
C TRP A 36 -6.63 3.76 -4.63
N GLY A 37 -6.93 4.37 -3.48
CA GLY A 37 -6.31 4.03 -2.21
C GLY A 37 -6.57 2.57 -1.81
N GLN A 38 -7.80 2.09 -2.05
CA GLN A 38 -8.17 0.72 -1.77
C GLN A 38 -7.60 -0.25 -2.80
N ALA A 39 -7.58 0.13 -4.08
CA ALA A 39 -6.94 -0.68 -5.12
C ALA A 39 -5.46 -0.93 -4.82
N ILE A 40 -4.72 0.09 -4.36
CA ILE A 40 -3.34 -0.08 -3.89
C ILE A 40 -3.27 -0.97 -2.65
N PHE A 41 -4.17 -0.78 -1.68
CA PHE A 41 -4.19 -1.59 -0.47
C PHE A 41 -4.43 -3.07 -0.79
N SER A 42 -5.40 -3.37 -1.64
CA SER A 42 -5.72 -4.71 -2.11
C SER A 42 -4.56 -5.32 -2.92
N ALA A 43 -3.94 -4.55 -3.83
CA ALA A 43 -2.73 -4.99 -4.54
C ALA A 43 -1.59 -5.37 -3.59
N THR A 44 -1.33 -4.50 -2.62
CA THR A 44 -0.30 -4.72 -1.59
C THR A 44 -0.64 -5.94 -0.73
N TYR A 45 -1.91 -6.09 -0.35
CA TYR A 45 -2.39 -7.21 0.46
C TYR A 45 -2.21 -8.55 -0.25
N ILE A 46 -2.63 -8.62 -1.52
CA ILE A 46 -2.49 -9.79 -2.38
C ILE A 46 -1.01 -10.12 -2.54
N ARG A 47 -0.19 -9.16 -2.98
CA ARG A 47 1.24 -9.40 -3.24
C ARG A 47 2.01 -9.83 -2.00
N ASN A 48 1.69 -9.27 -0.82
CA ASN A 48 2.31 -9.68 0.43
C ASN A 48 1.90 -11.08 0.91
N ARG A 49 0.79 -11.63 0.38
CA ARG A 49 0.26 -12.96 0.72
C ARG A 49 0.36 -13.97 -0.42
N CYS A 50 0.83 -13.55 -1.59
CA CYS A 50 1.18 -14.44 -2.67
C CYS A 50 2.61 -14.97 -2.48
N PRO A 51 2.84 -16.28 -2.68
CA PRO A 51 4.18 -16.82 -2.65
C PRO A 51 4.99 -16.20 -3.80
N THR A 52 6.21 -15.77 -3.51
CA THR A 52 7.10 -15.17 -4.52
C THR A 52 8.39 -15.96 -4.62
N THR A 53 8.91 -16.08 -5.84
CA THR A 53 10.19 -16.75 -6.11
C THR A 53 11.35 -16.05 -5.40
N ALA A 54 11.27 -14.72 -5.25
CA ALA A 54 12.19 -13.91 -4.47
C ALA A 54 12.30 -14.34 -3.00
N VAL A 55 11.28 -15.02 -2.47
CA VAL A 55 11.23 -15.49 -1.07
C VAL A 55 11.14 -17.01 -0.99
N LYS A 56 11.75 -17.75 -1.93
CA LYS A 56 11.78 -19.22 -1.93
C LYS A 56 10.38 -19.85 -1.84
N ASN A 57 9.41 -19.30 -2.57
CA ASN A 57 8.00 -19.72 -2.57
C ASN A 57 7.27 -19.56 -1.21
N GLN A 58 7.81 -18.74 -0.31
CA GLN A 58 7.10 -18.26 0.87
C GLN A 58 6.42 -16.92 0.57
N THR A 59 5.41 -16.56 1.35
CA THR A 59 4.79 -15.24 1.22
C THR A 59 5.65 -14.17 1.93
N PRO A 60 5.74 -12.94 1.39
CA PRO A 60 6.44 -11.85 2.07
C PRO A 60 5.94 -11.61 3.51
N ALA A 61 4.62 -11.75 3.74
CA ALA A 61 4.01 -11.62 5.06
C ALA A 61 4.50 -12.70 6.03
N GLU A 62 4.59 -13.95 5.59
CA GLU A 62 5.14 -15.04 6.42
C GLU A 62 6.58 -14.78 6.83
N LYS A 63 7.40 -14.29 5.90
CA LYS A 63 8.80 -13.98 6.21
C LYS A 63 8.94 -12.79 7.16
N TRP A 64 8.08 -11.79 7.02
CA TRP A 64 8.12 -10.59 7.85
C TRP A 64 7.58 -10.84 9.27
N TYR A 65 6.39 -11.45 9.38
CA TYR A 65 5.71 -11.69 10.65
C TYR A 65 6.05 -13.04 11.30
N ARG A 66 6.83 -13.89 10.62
CA ARG A 66 7.20 -15.27 11.05
C ARG A 66 6.00 -16.16 11.40
N THR A 67 4.81 -15.82 10.90
CA THR A 67 3.54 -16.49 11.17
C THR A 67 2.91 -16.91 9.85
N VAL A 68 2.37 -18.13 9.77
CA VAL A 68 1.67 -18.63 8.58
C VAL A 68 0.33 -17.93 8.45
N THR A 69 0.28 -16.86 7.65
CA THR A 69 -0.99 -16.26 7.22
C THR A 69 -1.60 -17.10 6.13
N ARG A 70 -2.44 -18.07 6.51
CA ARG A 70 -3.26 -18.82 5.57
C ARG A 70 -4.22 -17.84 4.87
N CYS A 71 -4.27 -17.84 3.55
CA CYS A 71 -5.17 -16.99 2.75
C CYS A 71 -6.62 -17.50 2.87
N THR A 72 -7.24 -17.38 4.04
CA THR A 72 -8.61 -17.90 4.24
C THR A 72 -9.66 -16.93 3.72
N ASN A 73 -9.39 -15.63 3.75
CA ASN A 73 -10.29 -14.60 3.22
C ASN A 73 -9.48 -13.63 2.35
N ILE A 74 -9.48 -13.86 1.03
CA ILE A 74 -9.10 -12.81 0.08
C ILE A 74 -10.36 -11.93 -0.01
N GLU A 75 -10.47 -10.93 0.86
CA GLU A 75 -11.46 -9.86 0.66
C GLU A 75 -11.02 -9.08 -0.57
N MET A 76 -11.38 -9.61 -1.74
CA MET A 76 -11.26 -8.89 -3.00
C MET A 76 -12.15 -7.67 -2.90
N LEU A 77 -11.51 -6.51 -2.72
CA LEU A 77 -12.09 -5.18 -2.97
C LEU A 77 -13.54 -5.03 -2.53
N ASN A 78 -13.82 -5.03 -1.22
CA ASN A 78 -15.11 -4.54 -0.75
C ASN A 78 -15.13 -3.00 -0.78
N ALA A 79 -15.40 -2.44 -1.96
CA ALA A 79 -15.44 -1.00 -2.20
C ALA A 79 -16.40 -0.25 -1.26
N GLU A 80 -17.51 -0.89 -0.90
CA GLU A 80 -18.55 -0.30 -0.05
C GLU A 80 -18.04 -0.03 1.36
N GLN A 81 -17.36 -1.00 1.97
CA GLN A 81 -16.84 -0.87 3.34
C GLN A 81 -15.75 0.20 3.47
N TYR A 82 -14.98 0.43 2.40
CA TYR A 82 -13.96 1.48 2.38
C TYR A 82 -14.54 2.89 2.25
N ILE A 83 -15.64 3.06 1.51
CA ILE A 83 -16.33 4.36 1.41
C ILE A 83 -16.87 4.79 2.77
N GLU A 84 -17.32 3.83 3.58
CA GLU A 84 -17.75 4.10 4.96
C GLU A 84 -16.57 4.46 5.88
N ASP A 85 -15.43 3.78 5.72
CA ASP A 85 -14.26 3.98 6.56
C ASP A 85 -13.38 5.17 6.14
N CYS A 86 -13.54 5.73 4.93
CA CYS A 86 -12.71 6.82 4.45
C CYS A 86 -13.23 8.18 4.99
N PRO A 87 -12.40 8.97 5.70
CA PRO A 87 -12.85 10.23 6.27
C PRO A 87 -13.25 11.20 5.15
N ARG A 88 -14.50 11.69 5.19
CA ARG A 88 -15.05 12.57 4.14
C ARG A 88 -14.60 14.02 4.28
N SER A 89 -13.93 14.33 5.40
CA SER A 89 -13.41 15.67 5.69
C SER A 89 -12.07 15.60 6.43
N LEU A 90 -11.29 16.68 6.32
CA LEU A 90 -10.02 16.82 7.06
C LEU A 90 -10.24 16.81 8.59
N GLY A 91 -11.40 17.27 9.05
CA GLY A 91 -11.75 17.24 10.48
C GLY A 91 -11.97 15.82 10.99
N GLU A 92 -12.65 15.00 10.20
CA GLU A 92 -12.86 13.57 10.48
C GLU A 92 -11.55 12.78 10.37
N ALA A 93 -10.68 13.11 9.40
CA ALA A 93 -9.36 12.49 9.30
C ALA A 93 -8.49 12.76 10.54
N LYS A 94 -8.60 13.96 11.12
CA LYS A 94 -7.85 14.37 12.32
C LYS A 94 -8.36 13.75 13.62
N SER A 95 -9.63 13.38 13.69
CA SER A 95 -10.22 12.76 14.88
C SER A 95 -9.85 11.28 15.00
N ARG A 96 -9.36 10.65 13.92
CA ARG A 96 -8.95 9.25 13.95
C ARG A 96 -7.71 9.03 14.83
N PRO A 97 -7.65 7.92 15.59
CA PRO A 97 -6.52 7.62 16.47
C PRO A 97 -5.20 7.38 15.73
N ASP A 98 -5.25 7.03 14.45
CA ASP A 98 -4.10 6.79 13.58
C ASP A 98 -3.54 8.06 12.91
N TYR A 99 -4.25 9.20 12.97
CA TYR A 99 -3.88 10.45 12.29
C TYR A 99 -2.42 10.89 12.54
N LYS A 100 -1.94 10.73 13.78
CA LYS A 100 -0.56 11.10 14.17
C LYS A 100 0.50 10.34 13.37
N TYR A 101 0.22 9.07 13.03
CA TYR A 101 1.15 8.24 12.27
C TYR A 101 1.12 8.62 10.80
N TRP A 102 -0.07 8.86 10.25
CA TRP A 102 -0.24 9.36 8.89
C TRP A 102 0.47 10.70 8.69
N LYS A 103 0.29 11.64 9.62
CA LYS A 103 0.97 12.94 9.56
C LYS A 103 2.49 12.78 9.55
N LYS A 104 3.03 11.97 10.47
CA LYS A 104 4.46 11.70 10.54
C LYS A 104 4.99 11.06 9.26
N ALA A 105 4.27 10.10 8.69
CA ALA A 105 4.65 9.47 7.44
C ALA A 105 4.67 10.47 6.28
N VAL A 106 3.66 11.33 6.18
CA VAL A 106 3.60 12.40 5.15
C VAL A 106 4.76 13.39 5.32
N ASP A 107 5.07 13.78 6.55
CA ASP A 107 6.17 14.69 6.86
C ASP A 107 7.54 14.06 6.51
N ASP A 108 7.73 12.77 6.81
CA ASP A 108 8.95 12.01 6.48
C ASP A 108 9.13 11.86 4.96
N GLU A 109 8.05 11.58 4.23
CA GLU A 109 8.05 11.54 2.76
C GLU A 109 8.37 12.91 2.16
N MET A 110 7.71 13.98 2.63
CA MET A 110 7.94 15.36 2.18
C MET A 110 9.40 15.80 2.42
N ALA A 111 9.98 15.44 3.56
CA ALA A 111 11.38 15.71 3.88
C ALA A 111 12.33 14.93 2.96
N SER A 112 11.96 13.72 2.56
CA SER A 112 12.74 12.92 1.62
C SER A 112 12.70 13.51 0.20
N PHE A 113 11.56 14.05 -0.25
CA PHE A 113 11.43 14.74 -1.54
C PHE A 113 12.27 16.01 -1.60
N GLN A 114 12.20 16.85 -0.56
CA GLN A 114 13.00 18.09 -0.49
C GLN A 114 14.51 17.82 -0.48
N LYS A 115 14.93 16.68 0.08
CA LYS A 115 16.34 16.27 0.14
C LYS A 115 16.86 15.72 -1.20
N ASN A 116 15.98 15.22 -2.07
CA ASN A 116 16.35 14.60 -3.34
C ASN A 116 16.33 15.59 -4.52
N GLU A 117 16.24 16.90 -4.27
CA GLU A 117 16.32 18.03 -5.22
C GLU A 117 15.92 17.67 -6.66
N THR A 118 14.61 17.58 -6.90
CA THR A 118 14.02 17.67 -8.25
C THR A 118 13.29 19.00 -8.39
#